data_AF-A0A3B0WJC4-F1
#
_entry.id   AF-A0A3B0WJC4-F1
#
_cell.length_a   1.000
_cell.length_b   1.000
_cell.length_c   1.000
_cell.angle_alpha   90.00
_cell.angle_beta   90.00
_cell.angle_gamma   90.00
#
_symmetry.space_group_name_H-M   'P 1'
#
loop_
_entity.id
_entity.type
_entity.pdbx_description
1 polymer ?
#
loop_
_entity_poly.entity_id
_entity_poly.type
_entity_poly.pdbx_seq_one_letter_code
_entity_poly.pdbx_strand_id
1 'polypeptide(L)'
;MLYDPLMKIICSFIVFAVLGGQSLIASANQPLSRQLVDLYIIATEKLDAIEAKYPDVFAKSDEFTLSQEPELIAFFEASKAYPEIKSMLIQSDFSNIKHYFDISTRIMGGVFSEQSSKLPLNLRSDNLLKGLDNNIKKFKNQGISAELIKIMEDELLIVKNDMAEMQLMIKRTSLEDKTFVKKNFKWMQSHLPFARDKGDNNENKNN
;
A
#
# COMPACT_ATOMS: atom_id res chain seq x y z
N MET A 1 -9.02 -21.03 36.04
CA MET A 1 -7.83 -21.89 35.99
C MET A 1 -7.21 -21.70 34.62
N LEU A 2 -5.97 -21.28 34.44
CA LEU A 2 -4.85 -21.00 35.34
C LEU A 2 -4.07 -19.86 34.68
N TYR A 3 -3.95 -18.75 35.39
CA TYR A 3 -2.64 -18.20 35.80
C TYR A 3 -1.75 -17.69 34.67
N ASP A 4 -1.89 -16.39 34.42
CA ASP A 4 -0.82 -15.37 34.41
C ASP A 4 0.64 -15.88 34.47
N PRO A 5 1.52 -15.36 33.57
CA PRO A 5 2.44 -14.34 34.07
C PRO A 5 2.76 -13.24 33.04
N LEU A 6 2.19 -12.07 33.29
CA LEU A 6 2.55 -10.73 32.83
C LEU A 6 3.97 -10.29 33.26
N MET A 7 4.81 -11.11 33.92
CA MET A 7 5.76 -10.52 34.88
C MET A 7 7.00 -11.37 35.26
N LYS A 8 7.81 -11.93 34.35
CA LYS A 8 9.10 -12.55 34.78
C LYS A 8 10.39 -12.42 33.97
N ILE A 9 10.46 -11.95 32.72
CA ILE A 9 11.79 -11.88 32.04
C ILE A 9 11.99 -10.56 31.30
N ILE A 10 12.01 -9.50 32.09
CA ILE A 10 13.00 -8.43 31.96
C ILE A 10 14.36 -9.04 32.34
N CYS A 11 15.42 -8.71 31.61
CA CYS A 11 16.84 -9.07 31.83
C CYS A 11 17.30 -10.46 31.34
N SER A 12 17.95 -10.51 30.17
CA SER A 12 19.42 -10.65 30.08
C SER A 12 19.85 -11.28 28.74
N PHE A 13 20.45 -10.48 27.84
CA PHE A 13 21.72 -10.78 27.20
C PHE A 13 22.31 -9.48 26.60
N ILE A 14 23.29 -8.94 27.32
CA ILE A 14 24.23 -7.91 26.87
C ILE A 14 25.37 -8.64 26.12
N VAL A 15 26.04 -7.91 25.22
CA VAL A 15 27.28 -8.24 24.49
C VAL A 15 27.10 -8.81 23.08
N PHE A 16 26.80 -7.93 22.13
CA PHE A 16 27.47 -7.90 20.82
C PHE A 16 27.53 -6.45 20.29
N ALA A 17 28.08 -5.56 21.10
CA ALA A 17 28.74 -4.37 20.56
C ALA A 17 30.20 -4.75 20.32
N VAL A 18 30.73 -4.35 19.16
CA VAL A 18 32.14 -4.46 18.75
C VAL A 18 32.56 -5.78 18.07
N LEU A 19 31.88 -6.11 16.97
CA LEU A 19 32.51 -6.49 15.70
C LEU A 19 31.63 -5.83 14.63
N GLY A 20 31.94 -4.61 14.19
CA GLY A 20 33.06 -4.42 13.29
C GLY A 20 32.52 -4.18 11.89
N GLY A 21 31.95 -2.98 11.71
CA GLY A 21 31.79 -2.26 10.45
C GLY A 21 31.46 -3.05 9.19
N GLN A 22 30.17 -3.21 8.91
CA GLN A 22 29.62 -3.13 7.54
C GLN A 22 28.19 -2.53 7.56
N SER A 23 28.02 -1.34 8.14
CA SER A 23 26.82 -0.53 7.85
C SER A 23 27.14 0.53 6.79
N LEU A 24 27.95 0.14 5.80
CA LEU A 24 28.12 0.92 4.58
C LEU A 24 27.34 0.21 3.47
N ILE A 25 26.15 0.75 3.23
CA ILE A 25 25.65 1.03 1.88
C ILE A 25 25.62 -0.21 0.97
N ALA A 26 24.61 -1.05 1.21
CA ALA A 26 23.97 -1.83 0.16
C ALA A 26 22.46 -1.86 0.40
N SER A 27 21.83 -0.69 0.56
CA SER A 27 20.36 -0.53 0.41
C SER A 27 19.95 -0.59 -1.06
N ALA A 28 20.60 -1.47 -1.84
CA ALA A 28 20.16 -1.87 -3.16
C ALA A 28 19.15 -3.00 -2.95
N ASN A 29 17.86 -2.69 -3.11
CA ASN A 29 16.73 -3.61 -3.29
C ASN A 29 16.83 -4.95 -2.54
N GLN A 30 17.02 -4.94 -1.23
CA GLN A 30 16.83 -6.16 -0.45
C GLN A 30 15.40 -6.69 -0.70
N PRO A 31 15.19 -7.98 -1.00
CA PRO A 31 13.85 -8.53 -1.17
C PRO A 31 12.97 -8.29 0.05
N LEU A 32 11.66 -8.23 -0.16
CA LEU A 32 10.69 -8.13 0.92
C LEU A 32 10.92 -9.27 1.92
N SER A 33 10.84 -8.91 3.19
CA SER A 33 10.97 -9.81 4.33
C SER A 33 9.87 -9.47 5.34
N ARG A 34 9.62 -10.37 6.30
CA ARG A 34 8.64 -10.08 7.37
C ARG A 34 9.04 -8.84 8.16
N GLN A 35 10.32 -8.73 8.52
CA GLN A 35 10.85 -7.57 9.23
C GLN A 35 10.58 -6.25 8.48
N LEU A 36 10.79 -6.21 7.16
CA LEU A 36 10.52 -4.99 6.37
C LEU A 36 9.03 -4.65 6.32
N VAL A 37 8.18 -5.67 6.21
CA VAL A 37 6.72 -5.48 6.23
C VAL A 37 6.25 -5.04 7.62
N ASP A 38 6.83 -5.57 8.70
CA ASP A 38 6.51 -5.15 10.07
C ASP A 38 6.92 -3.69 10.32
N LEU A 39 8.11 -3.29 9.87
CA LEU A 39 8.54 -1.88 9.92
C LEU A 39 7.60 -0.97 9.13
N TYR A 40 7.18 -1.42 7.93
CA TYR A 40 6.19 -0.70 7.13
C TYR A 40 4.87 -0.53 7.87
N ILE A 41 4.33 -1.60 8.47
CA ILE A 41 3.08 -1.54 9.25
C ILE A 41 3.18 -0.53 10.39
N ILE A 42 4.27 -0.58 11.17
CA ILE A 42 4.51 0.37 12.28
C ILE A 42 4.58 1.81 11.78
N ALA A 43 5.26 2.05 10.65
CA ALA A 43 5.32 3.37 10.04
C ALA A 43 3.94 3.85 9.56
N THR A 44 3.14 3.00 8.93
CA THR A 44 1.79 3.32 8.49
C THR A 44 0.86 3.62 9.66
N GLU A 45 0.89 2.83 10.74
CA GLU A 45 0.07 3.10 11.94
C GLU A 45 0.38 4.46 12.58
N LYS A 46 1.64 4.90 12.52
CA LYS A 46 2.04 6.25 12.98
C LYS A 46 1.62 7.34 11.99
N LEU A 47 1.51 7.02 10.70
CA LEU A 47 1.12 7.97 9.66
C LEU A 47 -0.32 8.44 9.87
N ASP A 48 -1.23 7.56 10.32
CA ASP A 48 -2.64 7.89 10.59
C ASP A 48 -2.78 9.10 11.56
N ALA A 49 -1.94 9.17 12.59
CA ALA A 49 -1.93 10.29 13.53
C ALA A 49 -1.42 11.60 12.90
N ILE A 50 -0.48 11.50 11.96
CA ILE A 50 0.05 12.65 11.21
C ILE A 50 -1.01 13.14 10.22
N GLU A 51 -1.71 12.22 9.55
CA GLU A 51 -2.80 12.50 8.63
C GLU A 51 -3.95 13.25 9.33
N ALA A 52 -4.40 12.75 10.47
CA ALA A 52 -5.43 13.41 11.28
C ALA A 52 -5.06 14.85 11.68
N LYS A 53 -3.76 15.14 11.84
CA LYS A 53 -3.24 16.47 12.20
C LYS A 53 -3.09 17.40 10.98
N TYR A 54 -2.88 16.84 9.79
CA TYR A 54 -2.61 17.60 8.56
C TYR A 54 -3.53 17.20 7.40
N PRO A 55 -4.87 17.18 7.57
CA PRO A 55 -5.80 16.64 6.57
C PRO A 55 -5.66 17.30 5.20
N ASP A 56 -5.42 18.61 5.13
CA ASP A 56 -5.24 19.32 3.85
C ASP A 56 -4.02 18.83 3.06
N VAL A 57 -2.96 18.39 3.76
CA VAL A 57 -1.74 17.87 3.10
C VAL A 57 -2.04 16.53 2.45
N PHE A 58 -2.74 15.65 3.15
CA PHE A 58 -3.07 14.32 2.65
C PHE A 58 -4.15 14.36 1.57
N ALA A 59 -5.18 15.21 1.72
CA ALA A 59 -6.16 15.45 0.67
C ALA A 59 -5.53 15.97 -0.64
N LYS A 60 -4.50 16.82 -0.53
CA LYS A 60 -3.74 17.28 -1.71
C LYS A 60 -2.82 16.18 -2.27
N SER A 61 -2.35 15.28 -1.42
CA SER A 61 -1.53 14.13 -1.84
C SER A 61 -2.31 13.14 -2.70
N ASP A 62 -3.63 13.05 -2.52
CA ASP A 62 -4.54 12.21 -3.32
C ASP A 62 -4.65 12.66 -4.78
N GLU A 63 -4.23 13.89 -5.11
CA GLU A 63 -4.20 14.38 -6.49
C GLU A 63 -3.00 13.84 -7.29
N PHE A 64 -2.03 13.20 -6.63
CA PHE A 64 -0.84 12.64 -7.28
C PHE A 64 -1.04 11.14 -7.58
N THR A 65 -0.57 10.71 -8.74
CA THR A 65 -0.54 9.30 -9.12
C THR A 65 0.83 8.66 -8.80
N LEU A 66 0.94 7.31 -8.83
CA LEU A 66 2.25 6.65 -8.61
C LEU A 66 3.25 6.94 -9.73
N SER A 67 2.75 7.26 -10.92
CA SER A 67 3.56 7.78 -12.02
C SER A 67 4.21 9.14 -11.70
N GLN A 68 3.68 9.87 -10.73
CA GLN A 68 4.18 11.16 -10.21
C GLN A 68 4.86 11.02 -8.83
N GLU A 69 5.42 9.85 -8.52
CA GLU A 69 6.11 9.58 -7.25
C GLU A 69 7.18 10.65 -6.89
N PRO A 70 8.05 11.11 -7.82
CA PRO A 70 9.02 12.17 -7.50
C PRO A 70 8.36 13.48 -7.05
N GLU A 71 7.28 13.89 -7.72
CA GLU A 71 6.52 15.09 -7.39
C GLU A 71 5.79 14.96 -6.06
N LEU A 72 5.20 13.79 -5.78
CA LEU A 72 4.57 13.47 -4.51
C LEU A 72 5.56 13.53 -3.35
N ILE A 73 6.76 12.95 -3.54
CA ILE A 73 7.85 13.04 -2.55
C ILE A 73 8.23 14.49 -2.32
N ALA A 74 8.49 15.27 -3.37
CA ALA A 74 8.84 16.67 -3.24
C ALA A 74 7.74 17.49 -2.54
N PHE A 75 6.47 17.20 -2.83
CA PHE A 75 5.32 17.80 -2.15
C PHE A 75 5.34 17.53 -0.65
N PHE A 76 5.52 16.27 -0.24
CA PHE A 76 5.60 15.92 1.17
C PHE A 76 6.81 16.57 1.84
N GLU A 77 7.98 16.59 1.20
CA GLU A 77 9.21 17.21 1.73
C GLU A 77 9.09 18.72 1.93
N ALA A 78 8.28 19.39 1.10
CA ALA A 78 7.98 20.82 1.22
C ALA A 78 6.83 21.14 2.19
N SER A 79 6.10 20.12 2.66
CA SER A 79 4.88 20.31 3.46
C SER A 79 5.17 20.63 4.93
N LYS A 80 4.17 21.22 5.61
CA LYS A 80 4.17 21.42 7.07
C LYS A 80 4.22 20.11 7.87
N ALA A 81 3.80 18.99 7.27
CA ALA A 81 3.78 17.67 7.89
C ALA A 81 5.17 17.00 7.89
N TYR A 82 6.09 17.45 7.02
CA TYR A 82 7.35 16.76 6.79
C TYR A 82 8.21 16.50 8.04
N PRO A 83 8.35 17.43 9.01
CA PRO A 83 9.15 17.16 10.20
C PRO A 83 8.66 15.93 10.99
N GLU A 84 7.34 15.75 11.07
CA GLU A 84 6.73 14.59 11.76
C GLU A 84 6.83 13.32 10.92
N ILE A 85 6.63 13.42 9.59
CA ILE A 85 6.85 12.30 8.66
C ILE A 85 8.29 11.81 8.76
N LYS A 86 9.27 12.73 8.70
CA LYS A 86 10.69 12.41 8.83
C LYS A 86 11.02 11.77 10.17
N SER A 87 10.47 12.27 11.27
CA SER A 87 10.65 11.68 12.59
C SER A 87 10.07 10.26 12.66
N MET A 88 8.87 10.05 12.10
CA MET A 88 8.22 8.73 12.02
C MET A 88 9.09 7.75 11.24
N LEU A 89 9.61 8.16 10.08
CA LEU A 89 10.45 7.32 9.23
C LEU A 89 11.73 6.87 9.95
N ILE A 90 12.42 7.81 10.63
CA ILE A 90 13.63 7.50 11.41
C ILE A 90 13.33 6.51 12.54
N GLN A 91 12.21 6.69 13.26
CA GLN A 91 11.83 5.79 14.35
C GLN A 91 11.40 4.39 13.88
N SER A 92 11.10 4.24 12.59
CA SER A 92 10.71 2.98 11.97
C SER A 92 11.82 2.43 11.05
N ASP A 93 13.06 2.86 11.26
CA ASP A 93 14.26 2.42 10.52
C ASP A 93 14.19 2.64 8.99
N PHE A 94 13.40 3.62 8.52
CA PHE A 94 13.41 4.07 7.14
C PHE A 94 14.39 5.22 6.93
N SER A 95 15.29 5.06 5.96
CA SER A 95 16.29 6.07 5.61
C SER A 95 15.69 7.40 5.14
N ASN A 96 14.56 7.35 4.42
CA ASN A 96 13.85 8.51 3.88
C ASN A 96 12.48 8.11 3.32
N ILE A 97 11.70 9.11 2.89
CA ILE A 97 10.34 8.92 2.36
C ILE A 97 10.34 8.09 1.07
N LYS A 98 11.37 8.24 0.23
CA LYS A 98 11.54 7.43 -0.99
C LYS A 98 11.69 5.93 -0.67
N HIS A 99 12.43 5.58 0.38
CA HIS A 99 12.56 4.19 0.82
C HIS A 99 11.23 3.63 1.32
N TYR A 100 10.45 4.44 2.05
CA TYR A 100 9.10 4.04 2.48
C TYR A 100 8.15 3.82 1.29
N PHE A 101 8.13 4.73 0.30
CA PHE A 101 7.34 4.57 -0.92
C PHE A 101 7.74 3.36 -1.76
N ASP A 102 9.04 3.07 -1.89
CA ASP A 102 9.53 1.86 -2.57
C ASP A 102 8.95 0.60 -1.92
N ILE A 103 9.08 0.48 -0.58
CA ILE A 103 8.56 -0.67 0.17
C ILE A 103 7.04 -0.77 0.03
N SER A 104 6.31 0.34 0.16
CA SER A 104 4.86 0.38 -0.03
C SER A 104 4.45 -0.13 -1.41
N THR A 105 5.09 0.40 -2.47
CA THR A 105 4.84 0.01 -3.87
C THR A 105 5.09 -1.47 -4.10
N ARG A 106 6.18 -2.01 -3.53
CA ARG A 106 6.55 -3.42 -3.68
C ARG A 106 5.58 -4.35 -2.95
N ILE A 107 5.15 -3.97 -1.73
CA ILE A 107 4.11 -4.68 -0.96
C ILE A 107 2.81 -4.71 -1.77
N MET A 108 2.32 -3.54 -2.20
CA MET A 108 1.06 -3.44 -2.96
C MET A 108 1.13 -4.21 -4.28
N GLY A 109 2.18 -4.03 -5.07
CA GLY A 109 2.35 -4.73 -6.34
C GLY A 109 2.48 -6.25 -6.17
N GLY A 110 3.09 -6.74 -5.08
CA GLY A 110 3.12 -8.16 -4.75
C GLY A 110 1.74 -8.71 -4.37
N VAL A 111 0.99 -7.96 -3.57
CA VAL A 111 -0.39 -8.31 -3.17
C VAL A 111 -1.30 -8.35 -4.40
N PHE A 112 -1.24 -7.34 -5.28
CA PHE A 112 -1.99 -7.30 -6.53
C PHE A 112 -1.57 -8.40 -7.49
N SER A 113 -0.29 -8.73 -7.58
CA SER A 113 0.19 -9.86 -8.39
C SER A 113 -0.40 -11.19 -7.93
N GLU A 114 -0.45 -11.42 -6.61
CA GLU A 114 -1.02 -12.64 -6.05
C GLU A 114 -2.54 -12.69 -6.23
N GLN A 115 -3.25 -11.59 -6.01
CA GLN A 115 -4.70 -11.51 -6.22
C GLN A 115 -5.08 -11.69 -7.69
N SER A 116 -4.41 -10.99 -8.60
CA SER A 116 -4.68 -11.09 -10.04
C SER A 116 -4.40 -12.48 -10.60
N SER A 117 -3.44 -13.23 -10.03
CA SER A 117 -3.18 -14.61 -10.42
C SER A 117 -4.35 -15.57 -10.12
N LYS A 118 -5.21 -15.20 -9.18
CA LYS A 118 -6.41 -15.97 -8.78
C LYS A 118 -7.65 -15.61 -9.58
N LEU A 119 -7.61 -14.53 -10.37
CA LEU A 119 -8.75 -14.13 -11.19
C LEU A 119 -8.92 -15.04 -12.41
N PRO A 120 -10.16 -15.44 -12.74
CA PRO A 120 -10.49 -16.05 -14.01
C PRO A 120 -9.97 -15.23 -15.20
N LEU A 121 -9.61 -15.90 -16.30
CA LEU A 121 -9.01 -15.23 -17.48
C LEU A 121 -9.88 -14.08 -18.01
N ASN A 122 -11.19 -14.23 -18.01
CA ASN A 122 -12.16 -13.21 -18.45
C ASN A 122 -12.28 -12.00 -17.49
N LEU A 123 -11.77 -12.13 -16.26
CA LEU A 123 -11.74 -11.05 -15.25
C LEU A 123 -10.35 -10.44 -15.08
N ARG A 124 -9.37 -10.84 -15.90
CA ARG A 124 -8.07 -10.14 -15.97
C ARG A 124 -8.26 -8.76 -16.61
N SER A 125 -7.41 -7.80 -16.20
CA SER A 125 -7.50 -6.38 -16.56
C SER A 125 -7.89 -6.14 -18.02
N ASP A 126 -7.16 -6.73 -18.96
CA ASP A 126 -7.33 -6.45 -20.39
C ASP A 126 -8.68 -6.93 -20.92
N ASN A 127 -9.17 -8.06 -20.40
CA ASN A 127 -10.46 -8.61 -20.81
C ASN A 127 -11.62 -7.86 -20.16
N LEU A 128 -11.46 -7.43 -18.91
CA LEU A 128 -12.44 -6.61 -18.22
C LEU A 128 -12.63 -5.26 -18.92
N LEU A 129 -11.52 -4.55 -19.21
CA LEU A 129 -11.57 -3.25 -19.89
C LEU A 129 -12.19 -3.35 -21.29
N LYS A 130 -11.83 -4.38 -22.08
CA LYS A 130 -12.46 -4.64 -23.37
C LYS A 130 -13.96 -4.93 -23.24
N GLY A 131 -14.36 -5.69 -22.23
CA GLY A 131 -15.77 -5.98 -21.94
C GLY A 131 -16.57 -4.71 -21.66
N LEU A 132 -16.05 -3.83 -20.79
CA LEU A 132 -16.68 -2.55 -20.45
C LEU A 132 -16.80 -1.64 -21.67
N ASP A 133 -15.72 -1.49 -22.44
CA ASP A 133 -15.68 -0.68 -23.66
C ASP A 133 -16.73 -1.16 -24.69
N ASN A 134 -16.83 -2.47 -24.88
CA ASN A 134 -17.83 -3.07 -25.77
C ASN A 134 -19.26 -2.90 -25.25
N ASN A 135 -19.48 -2.94 -23.94
CA ASN A 135 -20.80 -2.71 -23.36
C ASN A 135 -21.26 -1.26 -23.55
N ILE A 136 -20.37 -0.29 -23.36
CA ILE A 136 -20.67 1.13 -23.65
C ILE A 136 -21.07 1.31 -25.11
N LYS A 137 -20.35 0.70 -26.06
CA LYS A 137 -20.70 0.74 -27.49
C LYS A 137 -22.09 0.13 -27.77
N LYS A 138 -22.43 -0.98 -27.12
CA LYS A 138 -23.76 -1.59 -27.24
C LYS A 138 -24.85 -0.64 -26.71
N PHE A 139 -24.62 -0.01 -25.57
CA PHE A 139 -25.58 0.93 -24.98
C PHE A 139 -25.78 2.19 -25.82
N LYS A 140 -24.71 2.71 -26.44
CA LYS A 140 -24.82 3.78 -27.46
C LYS A 140 -25.76 3.37 -28.60
N ASN A 141 -25.61 2.15 -29.10
CA ASN A 141 -26.43 1.63 -30.21
C ASN A 141 -27.88 1.31 -29.79
N GLN A 142 -28.14 1.14 -28.49
CA GLN A 142 -29.48 0.88 -27.94
C GLN A 142 -30.25 2.17 -27.60
N GLY A 143 -29.68 3.35 -27.88
CA GLY A 143 -30.35 4.63 -27.63
C GLY A 143 -30.40 5.03 -26.16
N ILE A 144 -29.48 4.52 -25.33
CA ILE A 144 -29.27 5.05 -23.98
C ILE A 144 -28.93 6.53 -24.05
N SER A 145 -29.33 7.32 -23.04
CA SER A 145 -29.12 8.76 -23.01
C SER A 145 -27.62 9.10 -23.11
N ALA A 146 -27.32 10.17 -23.86
CA ALA A 146 -25.94 10.62 -24.06
C ALA A 146 -25.24 10.99 -22.72
N GLU A 147 -26.01 11.52 -21.76
CA GLU A 147 -25.53 11.81 -20.41
C GLU A 147 -25.07 10.54 -19.67
N LEU A 148 -25.88 9.48 -19.68
CA LEU A 148 -25.51 8.23 -19.02
C LEU A 148 -24.30 7.59 -19.70
N ILE A 149 -24.25 7.63 -21.03
CA ILE A 149 -23.08 7.16 -21.79
C ILE A 149 -21.82 7.92 -21.39
N LYS A 150 -21.90 9.25 -21.24
CA LYS A 150 -20.75 10.07 -20.81
C LYS A 150 -20.27 9.65 -19.42
N ILE A 151 -21.17 9.47 -18.46
CA ILE A 151 -20.82 8.98 -17.12
C ILE A 151 -20.09 7.63 -17.21
N MET A 152 -20.60 6.69 -18.03
CA MET A 152 -19.94 5.40 -18.20
C MET A 152 -18.54 5.50 -18.83
N GLU A 153 -18.33 6.44 -19.75
CA GLU A 153 -17.03 6.69 -20.36
C GLU A 153 -16.04 7.32 -19.38
N ASP A 154 -16.50 8.28 -18.58
CA ASP A 154 -15.71 8.92 -17.52
C ASP A 154 -15.29 7.89 -16.46
N GLU A 155 -16.22 7.04 -16.00
CA GLU A 155 -15.92 5.93 -15.07
C GLU A 155 -14.96 4.90 -15.68
N LEU A 156 -15.13 4.57 -16.97
CA LEU A 156 -14.20 3.66 -17.65
C LEU A 156 -12.79 4.25 -17.73
N LEU A 157 -12.66 5.56 -17.89
CA LEU A 157 -11.36 6.23 -17.88
C LEU A 157 -10.69 6.12 -16.49
N ILE A 158 -11.45 6.31 -15.41
CA ILE A 158 -10.96 6.13 -14.03
C ILE A 158 -10.44 4.70 -13.85
N VAL A 159 -11.25 3.68 -14.17
CA VAL A 159 -10.85 2.27 -14.04
C VAL A 159 -9.62 1.94 -14.91
N LYS A 160 -9.52 2.51 -16.12
CA LYS A 160 -8.34 2.33 -16.98
C LYS A 160 -7.07 2.87 -16.32
N ASN A 161 -7.16 4.05 -15.70
CA ASN A 161 -6.03 4.66 -15.00
C ASN A 161 -5.63 3.83 -13.77
N ASP A 162 -6.60 3.42 -12.94
CA ASP A 162 -6.34 2.58 -11.76
C ASP A 162 -5.66 1.26 -12.15
N MET A 163 -6.14 0.61 -13.21
CA MET A 163 -5.52 -0.61 -13.72
C MET A 163 -4.10 -0.37 -14.24
N ALA A 164 -3.84 0.76 -14.89
CA ALA A 164 -2.50 1.10 -15.37
C ALA A 164 -1.53 1.28 -14.18
N GLU A 165 -1.98 1.95 -13.12
CA GLU A 165 -1.20 2.13 -11.88
C GLU A 165 -0.95 0.78 -11.17
N MET A 166 -1.96 -0.10 -11.09
CA MET A 166 -1.77 -1.45 -10.57
C MET A 166 -0.75 -2.26 -11.39
N GLN A 167 -0.81 -2.18 -12.72
CA GLN A 167 0.16 -2.83 -13.60
C GLN A 167 1.56 -2.26 -13.42
N LEU A 168 1.69 -0.94 -13.19
CA LEU A 168 2.96 -0.31 -12.88
C LEU A 168 3.55 -0.85 -11.58
N MET A 169 2.75 -0.96 -10.52
CA MET A 169 3.16 -1.58 -9.25
C MET A 169 3.63 -3.02 -9.45
N ILE A 170 2.82 -3.86 -10.13
CA ILE A 170 3.18 -5.26 -10.41
C ILE A 170 4.50 -5.35 -11.21
N LYS A 171 4.73 -4.44 -12.16
CA LYS A 171 5.98 -4.41 -12.95
C LYS A 171 7.18 -3.99 -12.11
N ARG A 172 7.01 -3.06 -11.17
CA ARG A 172 8.06 -2.61 -10.25
C ARG A 172 8.38 -3.64 -9.16
N THR A 173 7.45 -4.54 -8.83
CA THR A 173 7.70 -5.64 -7.89
C THR A 173 8.55 -6.75 -8.53
N SER A 174 9.68 -7.06 -7.89
CA SER A 174 10.60 -8.11 -8.33
C SER A 174 9.99 -9.52 -8.24
N LEU A 175 10.66 -10.51 -8.82
CA LEU A 175 10.23 -11.90 -8.73
C LEU A 175 10.37 -12.44 -7.30
N GLU A 176 11.42 -12.02 -6.59
CA GLU A 176 11.70 -12.36 -5.20
C GLU A 176 10.60 -11.82 -4.28
N ASP A 177 10.19 -10.56 -4.49
CA ASP A 177 9.11 -9.92 -3.73
C ASP A 177 7.77 -10.60 -4.00
N LYS A 178 7.44 -10.89 -5.27
CA LYS A 178 6.23 -11.66 -5.63
C LYS A 178 6.22 -13.03 -4.95
N THR A 179 7.37 -13.70 -4.93
CA THR A 179 7.53 -15.00 -4.27
C THR A 179 7.35 -14.89 -2.76
N PHE A 180 7.92 -13.85 -2.13
CA PHE A 180 7.73 -13.57 -0.71
C PHE A 180 6.25 -13.34 -0.38
N VAL A 181 5.57 -12.47 -1.13
CA VAL A 181 4.15 -12.16 -0.91
C VAL A 181 3.29 -13.40 -1.10
N LYS A 182 3.49 -14.16 -2.18
CA LYS A 182 2.76 -15.42 -2.41
C LYS A 182 2.87 -16.39 -1.22
N LYS A 183 4.09 -16.57 -0.68
CA LYS A 183 4.33 -17.46 0.47
C LYS A 183 3.72 -16.95 1.78
N ASN A 184 3.58 -15.63 1.93
CA ASN A 184 3.13 -14.99 3.16
C ASN A 184 1.75 -14.33 3.04
N PHE A 185 1.02 -14.57 1.95
CA PHE A 185 -0.18 -13.80 1.58
C PHE A 185 -1.24 -13.79 2.68
N LYS A 186 -1.53 -14.95 3.29
CA LYS A 186 -2.50 -15.05 4.40
C LYS A 186 -2.09 -14.23 5.63
N TRP A 187 -0.79 -14.22 5.96
CA TRP A 187 -0.25 -13.43 7.06
C TRP A 187 -0.33 -11.93 6.73
N MET A 188 0.06 -11.53 5.52
CA MET A 188 -0.03 -10.14 5.06
C MET A 188 -1.48 -9.63 5.10
N GLN A 189 -2.45 -10.44 4.68
CA GLN A 189 -3.88 -10.10 4.76
C GLN A 189 -4.39 -9.85 6.18
N SER A 190 -3.78 -10.43 7.22
CA SER A 190 -4.22 -10.21 8.60
C SER A 190 -3.45 -9.11 9.34
N HIS A 191 -2.37 -8.58 8.75
CA HIS A 191 -1.48 -7.61 9.40
C HIS A 191 -1.41 -6.27 8.66
N LEU A 192 -1.68 -6.22 7.36
CA LEU A 192 -1.63 -4.97 6.61
C LEU A 192 -2.84 -4.08 6.94
N PRO A 193 -2.63 -2.76 7.20
CA PRO A 193 -3.71 -1.84 7.59
C PRO A 193 -4.88 -1.81 6.61
N PHE A 194 -4.59 -1.78 5.30
CA PHE A 194 -5.60 -1.77 4.24
C PHE A 194 -6.39 -3.09 4.09
N ALA A 195 -5.99 -4.16 4.78
CA ALA A 195 -6.74 -5.41 4.85
C ALA A 195 -7.62 -5.52 6.12
N ARG A 196 -7.49 -4.55 7.04
CA ARG A 196 -8.23 -4.50 8.32
C ARG A 196 -9.50 -3.67 8.25
N ASP A 197 -9.85 -3.08 7.10
CA ASP A 197 -11.15 -2.46 6.89
C ASP A 197 -12.24 -3.54 6.79
N LYS A 198 -12.62 -4.05 7.96
CA LYS A 198 -13.87 -4.76 8.20
C LYS A 198 -14.71 -3.87 9.10
N GLY A 199 -15.28 -2.81 8.55
CA GLY A 199 -16.58 -2.27 8.95
C GLY A 199 -16.85 -2.18 10.45
N ASP A 200 -15.96 -1.58 11.24
CA ASP A 200 -16.31 -1.09 12.58
C ASP A 200 -16.81 0.34 12.46
N ASN A 201 -18.02 0.48 11.90
CA ASN A 201 -18.88 1.64 12.12
C ASN A 201 -20.33 1.17 12.20
N ASN A 202 -20.84 1.17 13.43
CA ASN A 202 -22.24 1.03 13.86
C ASN A 202 -22.88 -0.36 13.78
N GLU A 203 -22.90 -1.06 14.92
CA GLU A 203 -24.15 -1.59 15.48
C GLU A 203 -24.01 -1.87 16.99
N ASN A 204 -24.99 -1.40 17.76
CA ASN A 204 -25.25 -1.65 19.19
C ASN A 204 -24.41 -0.94 20.26
N LYS A 205 -24.64 0.38 20.39
CA LYS A 205 -24.96 0.96 21.70
C LYS A 205 -26.47 1.19 21.79
N ASN A 206 -27.20 0.16 22.16
CA ASN A 206 -28.50 0.24 22.83
C ASN A 206 -28.73 -1.08 23.56
N ASN A 207 -28.42 -1.08 24.85
CA ASN A 207 -29.14 -1.77 25.92
C ASN A 207 -28.61 -1.26 27.25
#